data_AF-A0A370GCX7-F1
#
_entry.id   AF-A0A370GCX7-F1
#
_cell.length_a   1.000
_cell.length_b   1.000
_cell.length_c   1.000
_cell.angle_alpha   90.00
_cell.angle_beta   90.00
_cell.angle_gamma   90.00
#
_symmetry.space_group_name_H-M   'P 1'
#
loop_
_entity.id
_entity.type
_entity.pdbx_description
1 polymer ?
#
loop_
_entity_poly.entity_id
_entity_poly.type
_entity_poly.pdbx_seq_one_letter_code
_entity_poly.pdbx_strand_id
1 'polypeptide(L)'
;MERAIAIVTGLLVGLFSLILTAVAAIENLAREILASGGIRGEFQTALLIVLLVTLAIGAFRLFGGVFAVLIGVVLMLILLHALLVTAGVPIH
;
A
#
# COMPACT_ATOMS: atom_id res chain seq x y z
N MET A 1 -23.38 5.43 4.10
CA MET A 1 -22.20 4.77 3.47
C MET A 1 -20.94 5.62 3.46
N GLU A 2 -21.02 6.95 3.29
CA GLU A 2 -19.85 7.82 3.10
C GLU A 2 -18.78 7.71 4.19
N ARG A 3 -19.17 7.67 5.48
CA ARG A 3 -18.22 7.51 6.59
C ARG A 3 -17.46 6.19 6.54
N ALA A 4 -18.12 5.09 6.21
CA ALA A 4 -17.48 3.78 6.14
C ALA A 4 -16.49 3.72 4.97
N ILE A 5 -16.86 4.25 3.80
CA ILE A 5 -15.98 4.34 2.64
C ILE A 5 -14.78 5.25 2.94
N ALA A 6 -15.00 6.39 3.60
CA ALA A 6 -13.95 7.31 4.01
C ALA A 6 -12.96 6.67 5.00
N ILE A 7 -13.45 5.90 5.98
CA ILE A 7 -12.59 5.17 6.93
C ILE A 7 -11.74 4.14 6.21
N VAL A 8 -12.33 3.31 5.34
CA VAL A 8 -11.56 2.26 4.65
C VAL A 8 -10.58 2.87 3.65
N THR A 9 -10.98 3.92 2.93
CA THR A 9 -10.09 4.65 2.00
C THR A 9 -8.94 5.30 2.77
N GLY A 10 -9.22 5.93 3.90
CA GLY A 10 -8.19 6.50 4.78
C GLY A 10 -7.22 5.44 5.30
N LEU A 11 -7.72 4.27 5.67
CA LEU A 11 -6.88 3.15 6.11
C LEU A 11 -6.01 2.60 4.96
N LEU A 12 -6.56 2.46 3.75
CA LEU A 12 -5.82 2.06 2.56
C LEU A 12 -4.68 3.03 2.23
N VAL A 13 -4.98 4.33 2.22
CA VAL A 13 -3.99 5.38 1.97
C VAL A 13 -2.94 5.43 3.07
N GLY A 14 -3.34 5.29 4.34
CA GLY A 14 -2.43 5.26 5.48
C GLY A 14 -1.49 4.07 5.44
N LEU A 15 -2.01 2.87 5.17
CA LEU A 15 -1.19 1.65 5.00
C LEU A 15 -0.23 1.78 3.83
N PHE A 16 -0.70 2.30 2.69
CA PHE A 16 0.18 2.53 1.54
C PHE A 16 1.30 3.53 1.87
N SER A 17 0.98 4.63 2.53
CA SER A 17 1.95 5.64 2.95
C SER A 17 2.96 5.08 3.96
N LEU A 18 2.50 4.24 4.88
CA LEU A 18 3.36 3.55 5.85
C LEU A 18 4.35 2.62 5.14
N ILE A 19 3.89 1.84 4.16
CA ILE A 19 4.73 0.95 3.36
C ILE A 19 5.78 1.76 2.60
N LEU A 20 5.37 2.82 1.89
CA LEU A 20 6.31 3.67 1.16
C LEU A 20 7.37 4.29 2.08
N THR A 21 6.95 4.76 3.26
CA THR A 21 7.85 5.33 4.27
C THR A 21 8.85 4.29 4.77
N ALA A 22 8.40 3.08 5.08
CA ALA A 22 9.26 1.98 5.50
C ALA A 22 10.26 1.60 4.41
N VAL A 23 9.81 1.48 3.16
CA VAL A 23 10.67 1.17 2.01
C VAL A 23 11.72 2.27 1.82
N ALA A 24 11.34 3.55 1.85
CA ALA A 24 12.25 4.67 1.72
C ALA A 24 13.29 4.71 2.86
N ALA A 25 12.87 4.40 4.09
CA ALA A 25 13.79 4.31 5.23
C ALA A 25 14.82 3.19 5.04
N ILE A 26 14.39 2.02 4.59
CA ILE A 26 15.28 0.88 4.31
C ILE A 26 16.22 1.21 3.15
N GLU A 27 15.73 1.85 2.09
CA GLU A 27 16.56 2.26 0.95
C GLU A 27 17.64 3.26 1.37
N ASN A 28 17.28 4.28 2.17
CA ASN A 28 18.24 5.25 2.69
C ASN A 28 19.32 4.60 3.55
N LEU A 29 18.92 3.68 4.45
CA LEU A 29 19.86 2.93 5.27
C LEU A 29 20.80 2.08 4.41
N ALA A 30 20.26 1.35 3.43
CA ALA A 30 21.07 0.53 2.52
C ALA A 30 22.03 1.39 1.68
N ARG A 31 21.58 2.57 1.23
CA ARG A 31 22.40 3.53 0.50
C ARG A 31 23.59 4.00 1.35
N GLU A 32 23.37 4.30 2.62
CA GLU A 32 24.42 4.73 3.55
C GLU A 32 25.41 3.59 3.83
N ILE A 33 24.92 2.37 4.05
CA ILE A 33 25.75 1.17 4.25
C ILE A 33 26.65 0.94 3.02
N LEU A 34 26.07 0.94 1.81
CA LEU A 34 26.83 0.75 0.57
C LEU A 34 27.88 1.86 0.38
N ALA A 35 27.51 3.11 0.65
CA ALA A 35 28.42 4.24 0.54
C ALA A 35 29.59 4.15 1.55
N SER A 36 29.32 3.65 2.76
CA SER A 36 30.35 3.42 3.79
C SER A 36 31.33 2.30 3.41
N GLY A 37 30.86 1.31 2.66
CA GLY A 37 31.68 0.23 2.09
C GLY A 37 32.43 0.60 0.80
N GLY A 38 32.37 1.86 0.37
CA GLY A 38 33.03 2.34 -0.84
C GLY A 38 32.29 2.03 -2.15
N ILE A 39 31.10 1.43 -2.08
CA ILE A 39 30.26 1.14 -3.25
C ILE A 39 29.50 2.40 -3.66
N ARG A 40 29.83 2.93 -4.85
CA ARG A 40 29.27 4.17 -5.39
C ARG A 40 28.97 4.04 -6.89
N GLY A 41 28.21 4.99 -7.41
CA GLY A 41 27.93 5.10 -8.85
C GLY A 41 26.92 4.06 -9.35
N GLU A 42 27.09 3.61 -10.60
CA GLU A 42 26.12 2.74 -11.28
C GLU A 42 25.89 1.40 -10.55
N PHE A 43 26.93 0.83 -9.95
CA PHE A 43 26.83 -0.42 -9.20
C PHE A 43 25.97 -0.28 -7.93
N GLN A 44 26.08 0.85 -7.23
CA GLN A 44 25.22 1.16 -6.09
C GLN A 44 23.76 1.26 -6.53
N THR A 45 23.49 1.96 -7.64
CA THR A 45 22.15 2.10 -8.19
C THR A 45 21.55 0.75 -8.57
N ALA A 46 22.32 -0.13 -9.23
CA ALA A 46 21.86 -1.46 -9.59
C ALA A 46 21.47 -2.29 -8.34
N LEU A 47 22.29 -2.26 -7.29
CA LEU A 47 21.99 -2.94 -6.02
C LEU A 47 20.74 -2.38 -5.34
N LEU A 48 20.58 -1.06 -5.32
CA LEU A 48 19.40 -0.41 -4.73
C LEU A 48 18.12 -0.73 -5.52
N ILE A 49 18.19 -0.83 -6.85
CA ILE A 49 17.05 -1.26 -7.67
C ILE A 49 16.65 -2.70 -7.31
N VAL A 50 17.61 -3.62 -7.20
CA VAL A 50 17.32 -5.01 -6.82
C VAL A 50 16.71 -5.08 -5.41
N LEU A 51 17.25 -4.30 -4.48
CA LEU A 51 16.70 -4.17 -3.13
C LEU A 51 15.25 -3.64 -3.16
N LEU A 52 15.00 -2.58 -3.92
CA LEU A 52 13.68 -1.96 -4.05
C LEU A 52 12.65 -2.93 -4.64
N VAL A 53 13.02 -3.68 -5.69
CA VAL A 53 12.15 -4.71 -6.29
C VAL A 53 11.84 -5.80 -5.27
N THR A 54 12.84 -6.24 -4.50
CA THR A 54 12.67 -7.26 -3.46
C THR A 54 11.74 -6.77 -2.35
N LEU A 55 11.92 -5.53 -1.90
CA LEU A 55 11.06 -4.87 -0.92
C LEU A 55 9.63 -4.71 -1.43
N ALA A 56 9.46 -4.31 -2.69
CA ALA A 56 8.14 -4.17 -3.30
C ALA A 56 7.41 -5.51 -3.33
N ILE A 57 8.06 -6.58 -3.79
CA ILE A 57 7.48 -7.94 -3.80
C ILE A 57 7.14 -8.38 -2.38
N GLY A 58 8.05 -8.16 -1.42
CA GLY A 58 7.82 -8.47 -0.01
C GLY A 58 6.63 -7.71 0.58
N ALA A 59 6.51 -6.41 0.29
CA ALA A 59 5.42 -5.56 0.73
C ALA A 59 4.08 -6.01 0.12
N PHE A 60 4.02 -6.28 -1.18
CA PHE A 60 2.82 -6.82 -1.81
C PHE A 60 2.43 -8.18 -1.24
N ARG A 61 3.40 -9.03 -0.90
CA ARG A 61 3.12 -10.34 -0.31
C ARG A 61 2.60 -10.23 1.13
N LEU A 62 3.17 -9.34 1.94
CA LEU A 62 2.77 -9.16 3.35
C LEU A 62 1.44 -8.41 3.48
N PHE A 63 1.26 -7.34 2.70
CA PHE A 63 0.11 -6.45 2.83
C PHE A 63 -0.98 -6.70 1.78
N GLY A 64 -0.69 -7.44 0.71
CA GLY A 64 -1.65 -7.71 -0.36
C GLY A 64 -2.94 -8.37 0.13
N GLY A 65 -2.84 -9.26 1.13
CA GLY A 65 -4.01 -9.86 1.78
C GLY A 65 -4.86 -8.82 2.51
N VAL A 66 -4.22 -7.89 3.24
CA VAL A 66 -4.91 -6.79 3.94
C VAL A 66 -5.60 -5.86 2.94
N PHE A 67 -4.89 -5.47 1.88
CA PHE A 67 -5.46 -4.67 0.79
C PHE A 67 -6.65 -5.36 0.13
N ALA A 68 -6.53 -6.66 -0.18
CA ALA A 68 -7.62 -7.43 -0.78
C ALA A 68 -8.86 -7.48 0.11
N VAL A 69 -8.70 -7.70 1.41
CA VAL A 69 -9.81 -7.69 2.38
C VAL A 69 -10.46 -6.31 2.44
N LEU A 70 -9.67 -5.24 2.58
CA LEU A 70 -10.19 -3.88 2.67
C LEU A 70 -10.93 -3.46 1.40
N ILE A 71 -10.37 -3.76 0.23
CA ILE A 71 -11.03 -3.52 -1.07
C ILE A 71 -12.32 -4.34 -1.17
N GLY A 72 -12.29 -5.62 -0.77
CA GLY A 72 -13.47 -6.48 -0.76
C GLY A 72 -14.60 -5.91 0.10
N VAL A 73 -14.29 -5.40 1.30
CA VAL A 73 -15.27 -4.73 2.17
C VAL A 73 -15.86 -3.49 1.49
N VAL A 74 -15.04 -2.66 0.85
CA VAL A 74 -15.52 -1.47 0.13
C VAL A 74 -16.43 -1.86 -1.02
N LEU A 75 -16.04 -2.83 -1.85
CA LEU A 75 -16.86 -3.30 -2.96
C LEU A 75 -18.19 -3.88 -2.48
N MET A 76 -18.18 -4.65 -1.38
CA MET A 76 -19.39 -5.18 -0.75
C MET A 76 -20.33 -4.06 -0.28
N LEU A 77 -19.79 -3.02 0.36
CA LEU A 77 -20.58 -1.86 0.81
C LEU A 77 -21.17 -1.07 -0.36
N ILE A 78 -20.40 -0.90 -1.45
CA ILE A 78 -20.87 -0.25 -2.68
C ILE A 78 -22.00 -1.08 -3.31
N LEU A 79 -21.84 -2.40 -3.40
CA LEU A 79 -22.86 -3.28 -3.96
C LEU A 79 -24.14 -3.26 -3.12
N LEU A 80 -24.02 -3.33 -1.79
CA LEU A 80 -25.16 -3.21 -0.88
C LEU A 80 -25.87 -1.86 -1.05
N HIS A 81 -25.12 -0.77 -1.19
CA HIS A 81 -25.68 0.55 -1.45
C HIS A 81 -26.48 0.56 -2.75
N ALA A 82 -25.88 0.09 -3.85
CA ALA A 82 -26.51 0.05 -5.16
C ALA A 82 -27.80 -0.80 -5.15
N LEU A 83 -27.80 -1.94 -4.46
CA LEU A 83 -28.98 -2.79 -4.33
C LEU A 83 -30.09 -2.10 -3.52
N LEU A 84 -29.76 -1.44 -2.41
CA LEU A 84 -30.74 -0.71 -1.59
C LEU A 84 -31.37 0.45 -2.36
N VAL A 85 -30.57 1.19 -3.15
CA VAL A 85 -31.06 2.29 -3.98
C VAL A 85 -32.03 1.73 -5.03
N THR A 86 -31.63 0.63 -5.68
CA THR A 86 -32.43 -0.03 -6.72
C THR A 86 -33.73 -0.61 -6.15
N ALA A 87 -33.72 -1.10 -4.90
CA ALA A 87 -34.89 -1.64 -4.22
C ALA A 87 -35.87 -0.56 -3.71
N GLY A 88 -35.58 0.73 -3.93
CA GLY A 88 -36.44 1.84 -3.49
C GLY A 88 -36.46 2.04 -1.97
N VAL A 89 -35.49 1.46 -1.25
CA VAL A 89 -35.34 1.68 0.19
C VAL A 89 -34.77 3.08 0.39
N PRO A 90 -35.42 3.97 1.16
CA PRO A 90 -34.88 5.29 1.43
C PRO A 90 -33.59 5.14 2.24
N ILE A 91 -32.48 5.59 1.66
CA ILE A 91 -31.15 5.57 2.29
C ILE A 91 -30.84 7.01 2.68
N HIS A 92 -30.88 7.29 3.98
CA HIS A 92 -30.42 8.54 4.57
C HIS A 92 -28.95 8.42 4.99
#